data_AF-A0A1J1GUR7-F1
#
_entry.id   AF-A0A1J1GUR7-F1
#
_cell.length_a   1.000
_cell.length_b   1.000
_cell.length_c   1.000
_cell.angle_alpha   90.00
_cell.angle_beta   90.00
_cell.angle_gamma   90.00
#
_symmetry.space_group_name_H-M   'P 1'
#
loop_
_entity.id
_entity.type
_entity.pdbx_description
1 polymer ?
#
loop_
_entity_poly.entity_id
_entity_poly.type
_entity_poly.pdbx_seq_one_letter_code
_entity_poly.pdbx_strand_id
1 'polypeptide(L)'
;MICIFYHLIIFLVGYLLPIGLSFHGWNNKKYDMVEYYLKYIFFFVIFENMITPLVGTIIYKINSSVWCFLHLSIYIILITPKFNYLYLIYETVSKVTNQNNLTSLWNNYLVKPLNDKINKVIKKVKNI
;
A
#
# COMPACT_ATOMS: atom_id res chain seq x y z
N MET A 1 8.30 5.64 21.34
CA MET A 1 9.00 4.38 21.00
C MET A 1 8.09 3.33 20.39
N ILE A 2 6.94 3.00 21.00
CA ILE A 2 6.01 1.99 20.47
C ILE A 2 5.52 2.30 19.05
N CYS A 3 5.09 3.52 18.74
CA CYS A 3 4.66 3.88 17.38
C CYS A 3 5.74 3.71 16.31
N ILE A 4 7.01 3.98 16.62
CA ILE A 4 8.13 3.82 15.68
C ILE A 4 8.34 2.33 15.38
N PHE A 5 8.27 1.49 16.42
CA PHE A 5 8.35 0.04 16.28
C PHE A 5 7.20 -0.52 15.41
N TYR A 6 5.98 -0.03 15.61
CA TYR A 6 4.84 -0.39 14.75
C TYR A 6 5.03 0.05 13.29
N HIS A 7 5.52 1.26 13.04
CA HIS A 7 5.82 1.71 11.68
C HIS A 7 6.87 0.83 11.00
N LEU A 8 7.89 0.40 11.75
CA LEU A 8 8.94 -0.47 11.24
C LEU A 8 8.40 -1.85 10.89
N ILE A 9 7.54 -2.43 11.73
CA ILE A 9 6.85 -3.70 11.44
C ILE A 9 5.94 -3.56 10.22
N ILE A 10 5.16 -2.48 10.14
CA ILE A 10 4.27 -2.20 9.00
C ILE A 10 5.08 -2.09 7.72
N PHE A 11 6.25 -1.45 7.74
CA PHE A 11 7.13 -1.39 6.58
C PHE A 11 7.68 -2.78 6.20
N LEU A 12 8.11 -3.58 7.18
CA LEU A 12 8.63 -4.92 6.91
C LEU A 12 7.55 -5.84 6.31
N VAL A 13 6.37 -5.88 6.91
CA VAL A 13 5.26 -6.75 6.50
C VAL A 13 4.54 -6.19 5.26
N GLY A 14 4.41 -4.88 5.15
CA GLY A 14 3.70 -4.21 4.07
C GLY A 14 4.50 -4.09 2.76
N TYR A 15 5.82 -4.00 2.84
CA TYR A 15 6.69 -3.75 1.69
C TYR A 15 7.74 -4.84 1.48
N LEU A 16 8.66 -5.02 2.44
CA LEU A 16 9.83 -5.88 2.24
C LEU A 16 9.44 -7.34 2.04
N LEU A 17 8.50 -7.85 2.85
CA LEU A 17 8.09 -9.24 2.81
C LEU A 17 7.34 -9.61 1.51
N PRO A 18 6.33 -8.84 1.05
CA PRO A 18 5.69 -9.07 -0.26
C PRO A 18 6.67 -8.97 -1.44
N ILE A 19 7.60 -8.03 -1.42
CA ILE A 19 8.64 -7.91 -2.45
C ILE A 19 9.53 -9.17 -2.46
N GLY A 20 10.02 -9.60 -1.29
CA GLY A 20 10.82 -10.81 -1.17
C GLY A 20 10.07 -12.07 -1.64
N LEU A 21 8.79 -12.19 -1.29
CA LEU A 21 7.95 -13.29 -1.73
C LEU A 21 7.65 -13.24 -3.23
N SER A 22 7.54 -12.04 -3.83
CA SER A 22 7.40 -11.87 -5.27
C SER A 22 8.67 -12.33 -6.00
N PHE A 23 9.86 -11.92 -5.53
CA PHE A 23 11.13 -12.38 -6.11
C PHE A 23 11.32 -13.89 -5.95
N HIS A 24 10.95 -14.44 -4.79
CA HIS A 24 10.97 -15.88 -4.56
C HIS A 24 10.02 -16.63 -5.50
N GLY A 25 8.79 -16.12 -5.70
CA GLY A 25 7.83 -16.68 -6.64
C GLY A 25 8.36 -16.64 -8.08
N TRP A 26 9.00 -15.54 -8.47
CA TRP A 26 9.61 -15.38 -9.79
C TRP A 26 10.71 -16.40 -10.06
N ASN A 27 11.66 -16.57 -9.13
CA ASN A 27 12.74 -17.53 -9.25
C ASN A 27 12.24 -18.99 -9.36
N ASN A 28 11.08 -19.28 -8.77
CA ASN A 28 10.46 -20.61 -8.79
C ASN A 28 9.36 -20.77 -9.85
N LYS A 29 9.22 -19.80 -10.78
CA LYS A 29 8.19 -19.80 -11.84
C LYS A 29 6.74 -19.92 -11.31
N LYS A 30 6.47 -19.46 -10.09
CA LYS A 30 5.14 -19.42 -9.46
C LYS A 30 4.48 -18.08 -9.73
N TYR A 31 4.04 -17.84 -10.96
CA TYR A 31 3.55 -16.53 -11.40
C TYR A 31 2.30 -16.05 -10.64
N ASP A 32 1.40 -16.95 -10.25
CA ASP A 32 0.20 -16.60 -9.46
C ASP A 32 0.58 -15.96 -8.11
N MET A 33 1.67 -16.45 -7.51
CA MET A 33 2.22 -15.91 -6.27
C MET A 33 2.77 -14.50 -6.48
N VAL A 34 3.48 -14.28 -7.59
CA VAL A 34 4.03 -12.96 -7.96
C VAL A 34 2.91 -11.96 -8.18
N GLU A 35 1.89 -12.33 -8.94
CA GLU A 35 0.73 -11.48 -9.22
C GLU A 35 -0.01 -11.09 -7.94
N TYR A 36 -0.21 -12.05 -7.03
CA TYR A 36 -0.85 -11.81 -5.75
C TYR A 36 -0.11 -10.77 -4.90
N TYR A 37 1.21 -10.93 -4.74
CA TYR A 37 2.00 -10.01 -3.91
C TYR A 37 2.21 -8.64 -4.57
N LEU A 38 2.24 -8.56 -5.90
CA LEU A 38 2.21 -7.26 -6.60
C LEU A 38 0.88 -6.53 -6.36
N LYS A 39 -0.25 -7.23 -6.43
CA LYS A 39 -1.57 -6.66 -6.06
C LYS A 39 -1.59 -6.23 -4.60
N TYR A 40 -0.97 -7.00 -3.69
CA TYR A 40 -0.83 -6.65 -2.28
C TYR A 40 -0.10 -5.32 -2.11
N ILE A 41 1.06 -5.14 -2.75
CA ILE A 41 1.85 -3.91 -2.69
C ILE A 41 1.02 -2.73 -3.22
N PHE A 42 0.32 -2.92 -4.34
CA PHE A 42 -0.54 -1.87 -4.91
C PHE A 42 -1.66 -1.46 -3.96
N PHE A 43 -2.35 -2.43 -3.35
CA PHE A 43 -3.36 -2.15 -2.33
C PHE A 43 -2.76 -1.41 -1.14
N PHE A 44 -1.61 -1.85 -0.64
CA PHE A 44 -0.93 -1.24 0.49
C PHE A 44 -0.64 0.25 0.23
N VAL A 45 -0.12 0.57 -0.96
CA VAL A 45 0.15 1.96 -1.38
C VAL A 45 -1.12 2.81 -1.40
N ILE A 46 -2.22 2.29 -1.94
CA ILE A 46 -3.50 3.02 -1.98
C ILE A 46 -4.03 3.22 -0.56
N PHE A 47 -4.02 2.16 0.25
CA PHE A 47 -4.54 2.18 1.60
C PHE A 47 -3.81 3.23 2.44
N GLU A 48 -2.48 3.23 2.42
CA GLU A 48 -1.64 4.19 3.14
C GLU A 48 -1.82 5.63 2.67
N ASN A 49 -1.95 5.87 1.36
CA ASN A 49 -2.03 7.24 0.84
C ASN A 49 -3.46 7.81 0.82
N MET A 50 -4.49 6.97 0.82
CA MET A 50 -5.88 7.42 0.74
C MET A 50 -6.67 7.13 2.02
N ILE A 51 -6.69 5.87 2.49
CA ILE A 51 -7.55 5.45 3.58
C ILE A 51 -6.96 5.84 4.94
N THR A 52 -5.68 5.60 5.16
CA THR A 52 -4.99 5.92 6.41
C THR A 52 -5.11 7.42 6.79
N PRO A 53 -4.87 8.39 5.89
CA PRO A 53 -5.04 9.81 6.24
C PRO A 53 -6.49 10.24 6.41
N LEU A 54 -7.46 9.63 5.70
CA LEU A 54 -8.88 10.00 5.81
C LEU A 54 -9.55 9.36 7.04
N VAL A 55 -9.47 8.04 7.14
CA VAL A 55 -10.15 7.23 8.17
C VAL A 55 -9.26 7.09 9.39
N GLY A 56 -7.97 6.85 9.19
CA GLY A 56 -7.01 6.67 10.27
C GLY A 56 -6.86 7.91 11.14
N THR A 57 -6.87 9.12 10.57
CA THR A 57 -6.80 10.36 11.36
C THR A 57 -8.00 10.52 12.31
N ILE A 58 -9.20 10.07 11.89
CA ILE A 58 -10.41 10.15 12.72
C ILE A 58 -10.33 9.13 13.86
N ILE A 59 -9.96 7.88 13.56
CA ILE A 59 -9.90 6.80 14.56
C ILE A 59 -8.73 7.01 15.52
N TYR A 60 -7.58 7.50 15.03
CA TYR A 60 -6.42 7.79 15.85
C TYR A 60 -6.69 8.87 16.91
N LYS A 61 -7.58 9.84 16.60
CA LYS A 61 -8.05 10.85 17.57
C LYS A 61 -8.91 10.25 18.68
N ILE A 62 -9.64 9.17 18.39
CA ILE A 62 -10.47 8.47 19.38
C ILE A 62 -9.57 7.59 20.26
N ASN A 63 -8.80 6.70 19.62
CA ASN A 63 -7.84 5.85 20.29
C ASN A 63 -6.73 5.41 19.33
N SER A 64 -5.53 5.94 19.54
CA SER A 64 -4.35 5.64 18.74
C SER A 64 -3.94 4.16 18.78
N SER A 65 -4.14 3.48 19.91
CA SER A 65 -3.77 2.08 20.06
C SER A 65 -4.71 1.17 19.27
N VAL A 66 -6.02 1.47 19.28
CA VAL A 66 -7.02 0.73 18.50
C VAL A 66 -6.74 0.85 17.01
N TRP A 67 -6.38 2.04 16.52
CA TRP A 67 -5.97 2.21 15.13
C TRP A 67 -4.73 1.38 14.79
N CYS A 68 -3.67 1.42 15.62
CA CYS A 68 -2.47 0.61 15.38
C CYS A 68 -2.76 -0.89 15.29
N PHE A 69 -3.63 -1.43 16.15
CA PHE A 69 -4.02 -2.84 16.09
C PHE A 69 -4.84 -3.18 14.86
N LEU A 70 -5.82 -2.35 14.50
CA LEU A 70 -6.63 -2.55 13.29
C LEU A 70 -5.75 -2.48 12.03
N HIS A 71 -4.89 -1.47 11.96
CA HIS A 71 -3.98 -1.24 10.85
C HIS A 71 -3.04 -2.43 10.63
N LEU A 72 -2.43 -2.94 11.70
CA LEU A 72 -1.59 -4.14 11.64
C LEU A 72 -2.38 -5.39 11.23
N SER A 73 -3.59 -5.55 11.78
CA SER A 73 -4.44 -6.72 11.49
C SER A 73 -4.85 -6.78 10.02
N ILE A 74 -5.17 -5.63 9.41
CA ILE A 74 -5.50 -5.53 7.98
C ILE A 74 -4.34 -6.09 7.14
N TYR A 75 -3.10 -5.75 7.46
CA TYR A 75 -1.93 -6.25 6.72
C TYR A 75 -1.68 -7.74 6.90
N ILE A 76 -1.80 -8.25 8.12
CA ILE A 76 -1.63 -9.68 8.41
C ILE A 76 -2.70 -10.52 7.70
N ILE A 77 -3.94 -10.03 7.67
CA ILE A 77 -5.05 -10.73 7.00
C ILE A 77 -4.83 -10.72 5.49
N LEU A 78 -4.47 -9.56 4.91
CA LEU A 78 -4.33 -9.41 3.46
C LEU A 78 -3.06 -10.05 2.91
N ILE A 79 -2.00 -10.23 3.70
CA ILE A 79 -0.78 -10.89 3.20
C ILE A 79 -0.99 -12.39 3.05
N THR A 80 -2.01 -12.94 3.74
CA THR A 80 -2.35 -14.34 3.69
C THR A 80 -3.27 -14.61 2.49
N PRO A 81 -2.81 -15.33 1.44
CA PRO A 81 -3.57 -15.52 0.20
C PRO A 81 -4.84 -16.36 0.34
N LYS A 82 -5.10 -16.93 1.53
CA LYS A 82 -6.12 -17.94 1.79
C LYS A 82 -7.56 -17.48 1.48
N PHE A 83 -7.81 -16.18 1.51
CA PHE A 83 -9.18 -15.65 1.36
C PHE A 83 -9.44 -14.88 0.06
N ASN A 84 -8.43 -14.72 -0.82
CA ASN A 84 -8.56 -14.01 -2.09
C ASN A 84 -9.17 -12.59 -2.01
N TYR A 85 -9.20 -11.96 -0.82
CA TYR A 85 -9.78 -10.63 -0.61
C TYR A 85 -9.14 -9.57 -1.50
N LEU A 86 -7.85 -9.71 -1.75
CA LEU A 86 -7.09 -8.83 -2.63
C LEU A 86 -7.55 -8.87 -4.08
N TYR A 87 -7.97 -10.02 -4.57
CA TYR A 87 -8.55 -10.15 -5.90
C TYR A 87 -9.90 -9.41 -5.96
N LEU A 88 -10.77 -9.60 -4.96
CA LEU A 88 -12.06 -8.91 -4.86
C LEU A 88 -11.89 -7.39 -4.76
N ILE A 89 -10.95 -6.92 -3.95
CA ILE A 89 -10.65 -5.50 -3.82
C ILE A 89 -10.12 -4.95 -5.15
N TYR A 90 -9.17 -5.66 -5.78
CA TYR A 90 -8.62 -5.25 -7.08
C TYR A 90 -9.71 -5.18 -8.16
N GLU A 91 -10.59 -6.17 -8.25
CA GLU A 91 -11.68 -6.20 -9.22
C GLU A 91 -12.70 -5.08 -8.96
N THR A 92 -13.03 -4.82 -7.69
CA THR A 92 -13.92 -3.73 -7.30
C THR A 92 -13.32 -2.37 -7.63
N VAL A 93 -12.05 -2.16 -7.28
CA VAL A 93 -11.32 -0.92 -7.60
C VAL A 93 -11.23 -0.74 -9.12
N SER A 94 -10.87 -1.78 -9.87
CA SER A 94 -10.78 -1.75 -11.34
C SER A 94 -12.12 -1.40 -12.00
N LYS A 95 -13.22 -1.99 -11.53
CA LYS A 95 -14.58 -1.67 -12.00
C LYS A 95 -14.95 -0.22 -11.72
N VAL A 96 -14.69 0.26 -10.50
CA VAL A 96 -14.94 1.65 -10.10
C VAL A 96 -14.07 2.62 -10.90
N THR A 97 -12.80 2.29 -11.16
CA THR A 97 -11.89 3.12 -11.96
C THR A 97 -12.33 3.22 -13.41
N ASN A 98 -12.73 2.11 -14.03
CA ASN A 98 -13.20 2.08 -15.40
C ASN A 98 -14.56 2.77 -15.58
N GLN A 99 -15.43 2.73 -14.58
CA GLN A 99 -16.74 3.41 -14.63
C GLN A 99 -16.64 4.93 -14.44
N ASN A 100 -15.68 5.41 -13.65
CA ASN A 100 -15.68 6.79 -13.17
C ASN A 100 -14.59 7.71 -13.76
N ASN A 101 -13.83 7.30 -14.79
CA ASN A 101 -12.70 8.08 -15.32
C ASN A 101 -11.74 8.58 -14.21
N LEU A 102 -11.57 7.76 -13.16
CA LEU A 102 -10.76 8.07 -11.96
C LEU A 102 -9.27 8.24 -12.27
N THR A 103 -8.85 7.95 -13.50
CA THR A 103 -7.53 8.27 -14.05
C THR A 103 -7.13 9.72 -13.77
N SER A 104 -8.06 10.67 -13.86
CA SER A 104 -7.81 12.09 -13.54
C SER A 104 -7.50 12.33 -12.05
N LEU A 105 -8.23 11.65 -11.17
CA LEU A 105 -8.08 11.78 -9.71
C LEU A 105 -6.78 11.13 -9.24
N TRP A 106 -6.45 9.95 -9.77
CA TRP A 106 -5.18 9.27 -9.59
C TRP A 106 -4.00 10.12 -10.06
N ASN A 107 -4.11 10.75 -11.23
CA ASN A 107 -3.05 11.58 -11.79
C ASN A 107 -2.79 12.82 -10.92
N ASN A 108 -3.86 13.46 -10.43
CA ASN A 108 -3.74 14.68 -9.63
C ASN A 108 -3.34 14.42 -8.17
N TYR A 109 -3.84 13.35 -7.53
CA TYR A 109 -3.60 13.09 -6.10
C TYR A 109 -2.42 12.16 -5.80
N LEU A 110 -2.01 11.31 -6.74
CA LEU A 110 -0.89 10.38 -6.52
C LEU A 110 0.29 10.72 -7.44
N VAL A 111 0.08 10.76 -8.76
CA VAL A 111 1.19 10.90 -9.72
C VAL A 111 1.88 12.26 -9.63
N LYS A 112 1.11 13.37 -9.67
CA LYS A 112 1.66 14.73 -9.55
C LYS A 112 2.47 14.95 -8.26
N PRO A 113 1.93 14.69 -7.06
CA PRO A 113 2.68 14.95 -5.83
C PRO A 113 3.89 14.04 -5.64
N LEU A 114 3.85 12.79 -6.14
CA LEU A 114 5.02 11.92 -6.20
C LEU A 114 6.08 12.46 -7.16
N ASN A 115 5.69 12.87 -8.36
CA ASN A 115 6.59 13.43 -9.36
C ASN A 115 7.26 14.73 -8.88
N ASP A 116 6.51 15.59 -8.18
CA ASP A 116 7.06 16.82 -7.60
C ASP A 116 8.04 16.54 -6.45
N LYS A 117 7.76 15.54 -5.60
CA LYS A 117 8.69 15.10 -4.56
C LYS A 117 9.96 14.53 -5.17
N ILE A 118 9.86 13.69 -6.19
CA ILE A 118 11.00 13.09 -6.89
C ILE A 118 11.83 14.18 -7.58
N ASN A 119 11.19 15.12 -8.30
CA ASN A 119 11.89 16.22 -8.94
C ASN A 119 12.61 17.14 -7.95
N LYS A 120 12.03 17.38 -6.76
CA LYS A 120 12.72 18.12 -5.69
C LYS A 120 13.95 17.38 -5.18
N VAL A 121 13.88 16.05 -5.04
CA VAL A 121 15.03 15.23 -4.64
C VAL A 121 16.10 15.25 -5.73
N ILE A 122 15.74 15.04 -7.00
CA ILE A 122 16.67 15.09 -8.14
C ILE A 122 17.35 16.47 -8.22
N LYS A 123 16.60 17.57 -8.08
CA LYS A 123 17.17 18.92 -8.08
C LYS A 123 18.13 19.15 -6.91
N LYS A 124 17.83 18.62 -5.72
CA LYS A 124 18.75 18.69 -4.57
C LYS A 124 20.02 17.90 -4.81
N VAL A 125 19.93 16.71 -5.41
CA VAL A 125 21.08 15.86 -5.73
C VAL A 125 21.93 16.45 -6.85
N LYS A 126 21.33 17.12 -7.83
CA LYS A 126 22.02 17.73 -8.97
C LYS A 126 22.68 19.08 -8.66
N ASN A 127 22.30 19.71 -7.55
CA ASN A 127 22.89 20.96 -7.03
C ASN A 127 23.92 20.71 -5.90
N ILE A 128 24.25 19.45 -5.62
CA ILE A 128 25.41 19.01 -4.82
C ILE A 128 26.50 18.60 -5.80
#